data_AF-A0A821I4P1-F1
#
_entry.id   AF-A0A821I4P1-F1
#
_cell.length_a   1.000
_cell.length_b   1.000
_cell.length_c   1.000
_cell.angle_alpha   90.00
_cell.angle_beta   90.00
_cell.angle_gamma   90.00
#
_symmetry.space_group_name_H-M   'P 1'
#
loop_
_entity.id
_entity.type
_entity.pdbx_description
1 polymer ?
#
loop_
_entity_poly.entity_id
_entity_poly.type
_entity_poly.pdbx_seq_one_letter_code
_entity_poly.pdbx_strand_id
1 'polypeptide(L)'
;MKRHLCGSSHRCLAICDTPGVCKQEYKTQQKTWQTQSGEEFLYDHIEVNEIRGECENVIPPSQYSHDQSNKEHHCGGQHTCRERCQDCNAFCRQAYGHTGCHQTLHRNKDQHVFTSTNPLEQIEIQSNESVIRRYKIGESSQPENCSVSCKRRGRGHYHLVECPGGENCYEKKLGTKAKHSNDVYYYGVDEASTKKYDQILCSAYWSRMRWSPPVTDVDRKWIDSCN
;
A
#
# COMPACT_ATOMS: atom_id res chain seq x y z
N MET A 1 -4.75 -18.27 -46.81
CA MET A 1 -4.66 -16.87 -46.34
C MET A 1 -6.05 -16.47 -45.84
N LYS A 2 -6.28 -16.41 -44.52
CA LYS A 2 -7.56 -15.92 -44.01
C LYS A 2 -7.63 -14.42 -44.37
N ARG A 3 -8.79 -13.89 -44.81
CA ARG A 3 -9.04 -12.45 -45.08
C ARG A 3 -10.17 -11.95 -44.18
N HIS A 4 -9.94 -10.89 -43.40
CA HIS A 4 -10.95 -10.34 -42.50
C HIS A 4 -11.86 -9.47 -43.35
N LEU A 5 -13.17 -9.73 -43.35
CA LEU A 5 -14.10 -9.14 -44.33
C LEU A 5 -14.53 -7.70 -44.01
N CYS A 6 -13.86 -7.02 -43.08
CA CYS A 6 -14.15 -5.61 -42.81
C CYS A 6 -13.65 -4.74 -43.97
N GLY A 7 -14.57 -4.11 -44.69
CA GLY A 7 -14.27 -3.15 -45.75
C GLY A 7 -13.72 -1.80 -45.25
N SER A 8 -13.59 -1.62 -43.94
CA SER A 8 -13.12 -0.41 -43.28
C SER A 8 -12.05 -0.71 -42.22
N SER A 9 -11.25 0.31 -41.90
CA SER A 9 -10.32 0.28 -40.78
C SER A 9 -11.07 0.34 -39.46
N HIS A 10 -10.57 -0.35 -38.44
CA HIS A 10 -11.14 -0.35 -37.09
C HIS A 10 -10.04 -0.43 -36.03
N ARG A 11 -10.34 0.00 -34.80
CA ARG A 11 -9.36 -0.09 -33.70
C ARG A 11 -9.08 -1.55 -33.33
N CYS A 12 -7.83 -1.81 -32.97
CA CYS A 12 -7.45 -3.07 -32.37
C CYS A 12 -8.09 -3.20 -30.98
N LEU A 13 -8.84 -4.28 -30.74
CA LEU A 13 -9.49 -4.55 -29.46
C LEU A 13 -8.61 -5.37 -28.50
N ALA A 14 -7.37 -5.66 -28.90
CA ALA A 14 -6.45 -6.36 -28.02
C ALA A 14 -6.05 -5.47 -26.85
N ILE A 15 -5.80 -6.09 -25.71
CA ILE A 15 -5.34 -5.40 -24.51
C ILE A 15 -3.86 -5.05 -24.67
N CYS A 16 -3.46 -3.89 -24.15
CA CYS A 16 -2.07 -3.49 -24.07
C CYS A 16 -1.23 -4.61 -23.44
N ASP A 17 -0.04 -4.88 -23.97
CA ASP A 17 0.97 -5.81 -23.45
C ASP A 17 2.21 -5.09 -22.88
N THR A 18 2.32 -3.78 -23.07
CA THR A 18 3.43 -2.99 -22.55
C THR A 18 3.54 -3.09 -21.02
N PRO A 19 4.74 -3.30 -20.47
CA PRO A 19 4.95 -3.38 -19.02
C PRO A 19 4.48 -2.13 -18.25
N GLY A 20 4.12 -2.33 -16.98
CA GLY A 20 3.53 -1.29 -16.12
C GLY A 20 2.00 -1.36 -16.00
N VAL A 21 1.40 -0.37 -15.34
CA VAL A 21 -0.06 -0.21 -15.19
C VAL A 21 -0.52 0.91 -16.11
N CYS A 22 -1.48 0.62 -17.01
CA CYS A 22 -1.95 1.60 -18.00
C CYS A 22 -2.75 2.73 -17.35
N LYS A 23 -3.66 2.38 -16.42
CA LYS A 23 -4.43 3.32 -15.63
C LYS A 23 -4.68 2.73 -14.25
N GLN A 24 -4.59 3.58 -13.23
CA GLN A 24 -5.03 3.26 -11.87
C GLN A 24 -6.36 3.97 -11.64
N GLU A 25 -7.36 3.25 -11.16
CA GLU A 25 -8.67 3.81 -10.83
C GLU A 25 -8.90 3.73 -9.33
N TYR A 26 -9.25 4.87 -8.74
CA TYR A 26 -9.50 5.01 -7.31
C TYR A 26 -11.00 5.21 -7.09
N LYS A 27 -11.60 4.38 -6.25
CA LYS A 27 -13.03 4.49 -5.92
C LYS A 27 -13.20 4.51 -4.41
N THR A 28 -13.70 5.61 -3.88
CA THR A 28 -14.09 5.71 -2.47
C THR A 28 -15.47 5.13 -2.27
N GLN A 29 -15.62 4.25 -1.30
CA GLN A 29 -16.88 3.62 -0.92
C GLN A 29 -17.03 3.68 0.59
N GLN A 30 -18.22 4.05 1.06
CA GLN A 30 -18.53 3.96 2.48
C GLN A 30 -18.79 2.49 2.84
N LYS A 31 -18.09 2.00 3.86
CA LYS A 31 -18.25 0.64 4.40
C LYS A 31 -18.59 0.69 5.88
N THR A 32 -19.33 -0.30 6.35
CA THR A 32 -19.55 -0.53 7.78
C THR A 32 -18.44 -1.41 8.33
N TRP A 33 -17.88 -1.03 9.47
CA TRP A 33 -16.97 -1.83 10.25
C TRP A 33 -17.62 -2.21 11.58
N GLN A 34 -17.47 -3.47 11.98
CA GLN A 34 -17.86 -3.96 13.29
C GLN A 34 -16.61 -4.43 14.02
N THR A 35 -16.33 -3.86 15.19
CA THR A 35 -15.20 -4.26 16.03
C THR A 35 -15.54 -5.53 16.81
N GLN A 36 -14.52 -6.24 17.28
CA GLN A 36 -14.69 -7.40 18.17
C GLN A 36 -15.20 -7.03 19.57
N SER A 37 -15.27 -5.74 19.91
CA SER A 37 -15.98 -5.25 21.11
C SER A 37 -17.46 -4.98 20.85
N GLY A 38 -17.94 -5.16 19.61
CA GLY A 38 -19.33 -4.97 19.23
C GLY A 38 -19.69 -3.55 18.84
N GLU A 39 -18.71 -2.64 18.71
CA GLU A 39 -18.95 -1.28 18.20
C GLU A 39 -19.08 -1.31 16.67
N GLU A 40 -20.03 -0.55 16.12
CA GLU A 40 -20.23 -0.43 14.67
C GLU A 40 -20.06 1.03 14.22
N PHE A 41 -19.37 1.24 13.11
CA PHE A 41 -19.23 2.57 12.52
C PHE A 41 -19.00 2.52 11.00
N LEU A 42 -19.35 3.62 10.33
CA LEU A 42 -19.07 3.82 8.91
C LEU A 42 -17.65 4.40 8.73
N TYR A 43 -16.98 3.98 7.67
CA TYR A 43 -15.69 4.54 7.25
C TYR A 43 -15.55 4.55 5.73
N ASP A 44 -14.74 5.47 5.22
CA ASP A 44 -14.39 5.51 3.81
C ASP A 44 -13.30 4.49 3.51
N HIS A 45 -13.61 3.53 2.64
CA HIS A 45 -12.66 2.61 2.06
C HIS A 45 -12.34 3.06 0.64
N ILE A 46 -11.09 3.39 0.38
CA ILE A 46 -10.62 3.70 -0.96
C ILE A 46 -10.21 2.38 -1.60
N GLU A 47 -10.81 1.97 -2.71
CA GLU A 47 -10.40 0.83 -3.52
C GLU A 47 -9.50 1.31 -4.68
N VAL A 48 -8.49 0.52 -5.05
CA VAL A 48 -7.62 0.83 -6.18
C VAL A 48 -7.48 -0.36 -7.10
N ASN A 49 -7.87 -0.16 -8.36
CA ASN A 49 -7.85 -1.19 -9.40
C ASN A 49 -6.90 -0.79 -10.53
N GLU A 50 -6.17 -1.77 -11.06
CA GLU A 50 -5.45 -1.58 -12.32
C GLU A 50 -6.41 -1.81 -13.49
N ILE A 51 -6.32 -0.92 -14.47
CA ILE A 51 -7.03 -1.04 -15.74
C ILE A 51 -5.96 -1.17 -16.82
N ARG A 52 -6.05 -2.25 -17.60
CA ARG A 52 -5.26 -2.39 -18.83
C ARG A 52 -6.01 -1.69 -19.96
N GLY A 53 -5.31 -0.80 -20.66
CA GLY A 53 -5.87 -0.10 -21.81
C GLY A 53 -6.00 -1.02 -23.02
N GLU A 54 -6.87 -0.66 -23.95
CA GLU A 54 -6.91 -1.25 -25.28
C GLU A 54 -5.77 -0.71 -26.14
N CYS A 55 -5.37 -1.50 -27.14
CA CYS A 55 -4.36 -1.13 -28.10
C CYS A 55 -4.83 0.09 -28.92
N GLU A 56 -3.98 1.10 -29.07
CA GLU A 56 -4.35 2.31 -29.83
C GLU A 56 -4.21 2.15 -31.35
N ASN A 57 -3.59 1.05 -31.79
CA ASN A 57 -3.33 0.82 -33.20
C ASN A 57 -4.61 0.46 -33.97
N VAL A 58 -4.59 0.79 -35.25
CA VAL A 58 -5.71 0.60 -36.17
C VAL A 58 -5.42 -0.58 -37.08
N ILE A 59 -6.37 -1.53 -37.15
CA ILE A 59 -6.33 -2.63 -38.11
C ILE A 59 -6.84 -2.08 -39.46
N PRO A 60 -6.01 -2.09 -40.52
CA PRO A 60 -6.43 -1.63 -41.84
C PRO A 60 -7.56 -2.48 -42.44
N PRO A 61 -8.30 -1.98 -43.45
CA PRO A 61 -9.29 -2.77 -44.16
C PRO A 61 -8.70 -4.08 -44.69
N SER A 62 -9.48 -5.16 -44.68
CA SER A 62 -9.06 -6.49 -45.14
C SER A 62 -7.90 -7.16 -44.37
N GLN A 63 -7.38 -6.54 -43.30
CA GLN A 63 -6.34 -7.12 -42.43
C GLN A 63 -6.95 -7.65 -41.13
N TYR A 64 -6.27 -8.61 -40.48
CA TYR A 64 -6.66 -9.12 -39.14
C TYR A 64 -5.90 -8.49 -37.98
N SER A 65 -4.76 -7.85 -38.27
CA SER A 65 -3.87 -7.24 -37.28
C SER A 65 -3.35 -5.92 -37.81
N HIS A 66 -3.00 -5.03 -36.89
CA HIS A 66 -2.43 -3.71 -37.21
C HIS A 66 -0.93 -3.80 -37.54
N ASP A 67 -0.27 -4.91 -37.22
CA ASP A 67 1.14 -5.13 -37.52
C ASP A 67 1.39 -6.59 -37.93
N GLN A 68 2.00 -6.80 -39.10
CA GLN A 68 2.37 -8.12 -39.60
C GLN A 68 3.76 -8.58 -39.10
N SER A 69 4.53 -7.68 -38.49
CA SER A 69 5.94 -7.86 -38.11
C SER A 69 6.20 -7.74 -36.61
N ASN A 70 5.55 -6.81 -35.91
CA ASN A 70 5.66 -6.65 -34.47
C ASN A 70 4.28 -6.81 -33.80
N LYS A 71 4.06 -7.93 -33.11
CA LYS A 71 2.75 -8.27 -32.52
C LYS A 71 2.46 -7.52 -31.22
N GLU A 72 3.22 -6.47 -30.92
CA GLU A 72 3.11 -5.73 -29.66
C GLU A 72 1.88 -4.80 -29.68
N HIS A 73 1.20 -4.76 -28.54
CA HIS A 73 0.00 -3.98 -28.32
C HIS A 73 0.27 -2.89 -27.29
N HIS A 74 0.39 -1.64 -27.70
CA HIS A 74 0.53 -0.51 -26.78
C HIS A 74 -0.77 0.28 -26.66
N CYS A 75 -1.04 0.81 -25.46
CA CYS A 75 -1.97 1.91 -25.30
C CYS A 75 -1.18 3.23 -25.33
N GLY A 76 -1.83 4.33 -25.77
CA GLY A 76 -1.18 5.65 -25.87
C GLY A 76 -0.86 6.35 -24.55
N GLY A 77 -1.08 5.67 -23.42
CA GLY A 77 -0.85 6.23 -22.09
C GLY A 77 0.56 5.96 -21.58
N GLN A 78 1.04 6.83 -20.69
CA GLN A 78 2.23 6.52 -19.90
C GLN A 78 1.90 5.44 -18.87
N HIS A 79 2.72 4.39 -18.82
CA HIS A 79 2.59 3.32 -17.86
C HIS A 79 3.20 3.70 -16.52
N THR A 80 2.48 3.38 -15.44
CA THR A 80 2.96 3.54 -14.07
C THR A 80 3.57 2.25 -13.55
N CYS A 81 4.35 2.36 -12.47
CA CYS A 81 4.98 1.25 -11.79
C CYS A 81 3.94 0.27 -11.20
N ARG A 82 4.28 -1.04 -11.21
CA ARG A 82 3.40 -2.12 -10.70
C ARG A 82 3.58 -2.40 -9.20
N GLU A 83 4.62 -1.84 -8.58
CA GLU A 83 4.90 -2.04 -7.17
C GLU A 83 3.77 -1.51 -6.29
N ARG A 84 3.49 -2.22 -5.19
CA ARG A 84 2.43 -1.88 -4.24
C ARG A 84 2.98 -1.64 -2.84
N CYS A 85 2.40 -0.67 -2.14
CA CYS A 85 2.77 -0.35 -0.77
C CYS A 85 2.43 -1.54 0.13
N GLN A 86 3.37 -2.01 0.95
CA GLN A 86 3.16 -3.16 1.83
C GLN A 86 2.08 -2.91 2.89
N ASP A 87 1.83 -1.66 3.26
CA ASP A 87 0.87 -1.33 4.31
C ASP A 87 -0.58 -1.21 3.81
N CYS A 88 -0.77 -0.52 2.69
CA CYS A 88 -2.11 -0.18 2.18
C CYS A 88 -2.42 -0.76 0.79
N ASN A 89 -1.49 -1.52 0.22
CA ASN A 89 -1.60 -2.17 -1.09
C ASN A 89 -1.84 -1.19 -2.26
N ALA A 90 -1.60 0.11 -2.06
CA ALA A 90 -1.76 1.11 -3.12
C ALA A 90 -0.60 1.02 -4.13
N PHE A 91 -0.92 1.19 -5.41
CA PHE A 91 0.08 1.19 -6.47
C PHE A 91 1.00 2.40 -6.40
N CYS A 92 2.24 2.20 -6.82
CA CYS A 92 3.17 3.29 -7.08
C CYS A 92 2.66 4.17 -8.25
N ARG A 93 2.71 5.49 -8.10
CA ARG A 93 2.28 6.46 -9.12
C ARG A 93 3.41 6.97 -10.00
N GLN A 94 4.63 6.50 -9.76
CA GLN A 94 5.80 6.83 -10.59
C GLN A 94 5.72 6.11 -11.94
N ALA A 95 6.43 6.64 -12.94
CA ALA A 95 6.56 6.02 -14.24
C ALA A 95 7.14 4.60 -14.13
N TYR A 96 6.71 3.69 -15.00
CA TYR A 96 7.27 2.35 -15.08
C TYR A 96 8.79 2.42 -15.30
N GLY A 97 9.55 1.61 -14.54
CA GLY A 97 11.02 1.59 -14.61
C GLY A 97 11.73 2.70 -13.82
N HIS A 98 11.03 3.51 -13.01
CA HIS A 98 11.68 4.49 -12.15
C HIS A 98 12.68 3.86 -11.16
N THR A 99 13.73 4.60 -10.83
CA THR A 99 14.79 4.15 -9.90
C THR A 99 14.71 4.81 -8.52
N GLY A 100 13.92 5.87 -8.36
CA GLY A 100 13.71 6.56 -7.08
C GLY A 100 12.79 5.79 -6.11
N CYS A 101 12.47 6.41 -4.96
CA CYS A 101 11.49 5.85 -4.03
C CYS A 101 10.10 5.77 -4.68
N HIS A 102 9.38 4.70 -4.37
CA HIS A 102 7.98 4.55 -4.71
C HIS A 102 7.14 5.58 -3.98
N GLN A 103 6.15 6.13 -4.68
CA GLN A 103 5.25 7.14 -4.16
C GLN A 103 3.82 6.74 -4.48
N THR A 104 2.90 6.98 -3.57
CA THR A 104 1.48 6.65 -3.78
C THR A 104 0.57 7.61 -3.03
N LEU A 105 -0.71 7.62 -3.40
CA LEU A 105 -1.76 8.13 -2.53
C LEU A 105 -2.10 7.02 -1.54
N HIS A 106 -1.50 7.09 -0.36
CA HIS A 106 -1.71 6.08 0.66
C HIS A 106 -3.18 6.03 1.09
N ARG A 107 -3.66 4.80 1.35
CA ARG A 107 -5.06 4.48 1.62
C ARG A 107 -5.22 3.73 2.93
N ASN A 108 -6.40 3.15 3.14
CA ASN A 108 -6.73 2.22 4.21
C ASN A 108 -5.65 1.12 4.38
N LYS A 109 -5.30 0.79 5.63
CA LYS A 109 -4.30 -0.23 5.98
C LYS A 109 -4.82 -1.65 5.81
N ASP A 110 -4.95 -2.08 4.56
CA ASP A 110 -5.52 -3.38 4.20
C ASP A 110 -4.69 -4.60 4.69
N GLN A 111 -3.44 -4.42 5.11
CA GLN A 111 -2.51 -5.51 5.42
C GLN A 111 -2.00 -5.51 6.87
N HIS A 112 -2.66 -4.77 7.77
CA HIS A 112 -2.17 -4.60 9.15
C HIS A 112 -3.24 -4.91 10.19
N VAL A 113 -2.79 -5.43 11.32
CA VAL A 113 -3.59 -5.65 12.53
C VAL A 113 -3.02 -4.84 13.70
N PHE A 114 -3.83 -4.61 14.72
CA PHE A 114 -3.37 -4.02 15.97
C PHE A 114 -2.58 -5.04 16.79
N THR A 115 -1.41 -4.64 17.29
CA THR A 115 -0.53 -5.48 18.11
C THR A 115 -0.16 -4.74 19.39
N SER A 116 0.05 -5.48 20.47
CA SER A 116 0.53 -4.94 21.74
C SER A 116 1.40 -5.96 22.48
N THR A 117 2.15 -5.50 23.48
CA THR A 117 2.82 -6.34 24.48
C THR A 117 1.87 -6.82 25.58
N ASN A 118 0.64 -6.29 25.63
CA ASN A 118 -0.42 -6.73 26.52
C ASN A 118 -1.61 -7.27 25.69
N PRO A 119 -1.94 -8.58 25.77
CA PRO A 119 -3.02 -9.17 24.97
C PRO A 119 -4.41 -8.67 25.36
N LEU A 120 -4.56 -8.11 26.56
CA LEU A 120 -5.82 -7.56 27.08
C LEU A 120 -5.96 -6.05 26.83
N GLU A 121 -4.99 -5.41 26.17
CA GLU A 121 -5.09 -4.00 25.84
C GLU A 121 -6.22 -3.74 24.83
N GLN A 122 -6.95 -2.65 25.07
CA GLN A 122 -7.91 -2.11 24.13
C GLN A 122 -7.31 -0.87 23.46
N ILE A 123 -7.19 -0.93 22.14
CA ILE A 123 -6.68 0.18 21.33
C ILE A 123 -7.80 1.18 21.12
N GLU A 124 -7.63 2.37 21.68
CA GLU A 124 -8.56 3.48 21.51
C GLU A 124 -8.04 4.44 20.43
N ILE A 125 -8.87 4.67 19.41
CA ILE A 125 -8.56 5.58 18.30
C ILE A 125 -9.63 6.65 18.24
N GLN A 126 -9.22 7.88 18.55
CA GLN A 126 -10.04 9.05 18.33
C GLN A 126 -10.22 9.29 16.82
N SER A 127 -11.46 9.16 16.34
CA SER A 127 -11.79 9.31 14.92
C SER A 127 -12.23 10.72 14.56
N ASN A 128 -12.83 11.44 15.52
CA ASN A 128 -13.14 12.87 15.48
C ASN A 128 -13.21 13.39 16.93
N GLU A 129 -13.59 14.65 17.14
CA GLU A 129 -13.54 15.30 18.46
C GLU A 129 -14.28 14.54 19.57
N SER A 130 -15.32 13.75 19.25
CA SER A 130 -16.19 13.12 20.24
C SER A 130 -16.31 11.60 20.14
N VAL A 131 -15.76 10.96 19.10
CA VAL A 131 -15.94 9.52 18.85
C VAL A 131 -14.61 8.77 18.98
N ILE A 132 -14.53 7.97 20.04
CA ILE A 132 -13.46 7.00 20.28
C ILE A 132 -13.92 5.64 19.74
N ARG A 133 -13.14 5.07 18.83
CA ARG A 133 -13.32 3.70 18.33
C ARG A 133 -12.41 2.77 19.10
N ARG A 134 -12.92 1.63 19.53
CA ARG A 134 -12.15 0.67 20.32
C ARG A 134 -11.92 -0.63 19.59
N TYR A 135 -10.67 -1.09 19.59
CA TYR A 135 -10.25 -2.33 18.95
C TYR A 135 -9.53 -3.23 19.95
N LYS A 136 -9.71 -4.54 19.82
CA LYS A 136 -8.90 -5.56 20.49
C LYS A 136 -7.60 -5.78 19.71
N ILE A 137 -6.61 -6.31 20.42
CA ILE A 137 -5.39 -6.83 19.79
C ILE A 137 -5.76 -7.93 18.79
N GLY A 138 -5.14 -7.90 17.62
CA GLY A 138 -5.41 -8.79 16.50
C GLY A 138 -6.44 -8.30 15.50
N GLU A 139 -7.24 -7.28 15.85
CA GLU A 139 -8.19 -6.72 14.89
C GLU A 139 -7.48 -6.01 13.74
N SER A 140 -8.06 -6.11 12.54
CA SER A 140 -7.57 -5.39 11.37
C SER A 140 -7.66 -3.88 11.59
N SER A 141 -6.61 -3.19 11.16
CA SER A 141 -6.53 -1.73 11.15
C SER A 141 -7.03 -1.10 9.85
N GLN A 142 -7.71 -1.86 8.98
CA GLN A 142 -8.23 -1.39 7.69
C GLN A 142 -9.02 -0.07 7.77
N PRO A 143 -9.85 0.20 8.80
CA PRO A 143 -10.51 1.49 8.91
C PRO A 143 -9.57 2.70 9.03
N GLU A 144 -8.31 2.51 9.43
CA GLU A 144 -7.31 3.58 9.44
C GLU A 144 -6.65 3.77 8.07
N ASN A 145 -6.50 5.03 7.65
CA ASN A 145 -5.60 5.41 6.57
C ASN A 145 -4.16 5.52 7.08
N CYS A 146 -3.17 5.13 6.28
CA CYS A 146 -1.75 5.25 6.65
C CYS A 146 -1.36 6.67 7.09
N SER A 147 -1.84 7.71 6.40
CA SER A 147 -1.50 9.10 6.71
C SER A 147 -2.02 9.53 8.08
N VAL A 148 -3.29 9.22 8.37
CA VAL A 148 -3.95 9.54 9.63
C VAL A 148 -3.30 8.75 10.78
N SER A 149 -3.06 7.46 10.59
CA SER A 149 -2.40 6.60 11.59
C SER A 149 -1.00 7.12 11.94
N CYS A 150 -0.23 7.55 10.92
CA CYS A 150 1.12 8.10 11.09
C CYS A 150 1.12 9.41 11.90
N LYS A 151 0.21 10.35 11.56
CA LYS A 151 0.08 11.63 12.28
C LYS A 151 -0.39 11.43 13.71
N ARG A 152 -1.40 10.56 13.92
CA ARG A 152 -1.98 10.27 15.24
C ARG A 152 -0.98 9.65 16.19
N ARG A 153 -0.11 8.75 15.71
CA ARG A 153 0.94 8.12 16.53
C ARG A 153 2.04 9.11 16.93
N GLY A 154 2.20 10.20 16.18
CA GLY A 154 3.00 11.34 16.60
C GLY A 154 4.52 11.13 16.54
N ARG A 155 5.23 11.96 17.31
CA ARG A 155 6.70 12.01 17.36
C ARG A 155 7.29 10.70 17.86
N GLY A 156 8.37 10.26 17.23
CA GLY A 156 9.14 9.09 17.66
C GLY A 156 8.41 7.75 17.53
N HIS A 157 7.26 7.69 16.84
CA HIS A 157 6.59 6.41 16.65
C HIS A 157 7.42 5.48 15.76
N TYR A 158 7.27 4.19 16.01
CA TYR A 158 7.99 3.14 15.33
C TYR A 158 7.03 2.19 14.60
N HIS A 159 7.59 1.48 13.62
CA HIS A 159 7.00 0.33 12.97
C HIS A 159 7.65 -0.93 13.54
N LEU A 160 6.83 -1.91 13.89
CA LEU A 160 7.29 -3.21 14.35
C LEU A 160 7.63 -4.08 13.13
N VAL A 161 8.87 -4.55 13.05
CA VAL A 161 9.36 -5.37 11.92
C VAL A 161 10.02 -6.62 12.46
N GLU A 162 9.76 -7.77 11.85
CA GLU A 162 10.41 -9.03 12.23
C GLU A 162 11.93 -8.90 12.10
N CYS A 163 12.64 -9.26 13.17
CA CYS A 163 14.08 -9.20 13.27
C CYS A 163 14.69 -10.43 12.56
N PRO A 164 15.55 -10.26 11.55
CA PRO A 164 16.20 -11.38 10.85
C PRO A 164 17.32 -12.04 11.68
N GLY A 165 17.65 -11.50 12.85
CA GLY A 165 18.65 -12.06 13.78
C GLY A 165 20.11 -11.81 13.41
N GLY A 166 21.00 -12.15 14.34
CA GLY A 166 22.46 -12.13 14.14
C GLY A 166 23.01 -10.75 13.73
N GLU A 167 23.81 -10.72 12.67
CA GLU A 167 24.37 -9.50 12.08
C GLU A 167 23.38 -8.74 11.19
N ASN A 168 22.19 -9.30 10.95
CA ASN A 168 21.15 -8.69 10.13
C ASN A 168 20.10 -7.95 10.95
N CYS A 169 20.12 -8.05 12.29
CA CYS A 169 19.24 -7.28 13.18
C CYS A 169 19.26 -5.79 12.80
N TYR A 170 18.08 -5.18 12.73
CA TYR A 170 17.94 -3.79 12.27
C TYR A 170 18.55 -2.79 13.25
N GLU A 171 18.61 -3.09 14.55
CA GLU A 171 19.38 -2.27 15.50
C GLU A 171 20.85 -2.15 15.07
N LYS A 172 21.48 -3.26 14.66
CA LYS A 172 22.86 -3.25 14.15
C LYS A 172 22.98 -2.55 12.80
N LYS A 173 22.03 -2.75 11.89
CA LYS A 173 22.07 -2.18 10.53
C LYS A 173 21.71 -0.70 10.45
N LEU A 174 20.81 -0.23 11.32
CA LEU A 174 20.23 1.11 11.27
C LEU A 174 20.68 2.00 12.43
N GLY A 175 21.42 1.45 13.41
CA GLY A 175 21.91 2.17 14.57
C GLY A 175 20.77 2.79 15.37
N THR A 176 20.90 4.07 15.71
CA THR A 176 19.92 4.82 16.53
C THR A 176 18.52 4.94 15.93
N LYS A 177 18.30 4.50 14.69
CA LYS A 177 17.00 4.52 14.02
C LYS A 177 16.17 3.25 14.23
N ALA A 178 16.74 2.24 14.90
CA ALA A 178 16.04 1.02 15.26
C ALA A 178 16.48 0.53 16.64
N LYS A 179 15.60 -0.22 17.30
CA LYS A 179 15.88 -0.86 18.58
C LYS A 179 15.37 -2.30 18.53
N HIS A 180 16.19 -3.25 18.97
CA HIS A 180 15.74 -4.62 19.15
C HIS A 180 14.76 -4.68 20.32
N SER A 181 13.57 -5.24 20.09
CA SER A 181 12.60 -5.44 21.17
C SER A 181 12.81 -6.78 21.84
N ASN A 182 12.89 -6.76 23.17
CA ASN A 182 12.87 -7.97 24.00
C ASN A 182 11.45 -8.37 24.41
N ASP A 183 10.45 -7.58 24.04
CA ASP A 183 9.06 -7.81 24.41
C ASP A 183 8.43 -8.94 23.58
N VAL A 184 7.40 -9.57 24.15
CA VAL A 184 6.51 -10.48 23.42
C VAL A 184 5.35 -9.67 22.88
N TYR A 185 5.09 -9.75 21.58
CA TYR A 185 3.96 -9.09 20.94
C TYR A 185 2.84 -10.09 20.67
N TYR A 186 1.62 -9.62 20.84
CA TYR A 186 0.40 -10.38 20.64
C TYR A 186 -0.32 -9.90 19.38
N TYR A 187 -0.85 -10.86 18.63
CA TYR A 187 -1.67 -10.67 17.42
C TYR A 187 -3.13 -11.10 17.66
N GLY A 188 -3.48 -11.33 18.92
CA GLY A 188 -4.76 -11.82 19.42
C GLY A 188 -4.61 -12.17 20.91
N VAL A 189 -5.71 -12.37 21.63
CA VAL A 189 -5.69 -12.59 23.10
C VAL A 189 -4.83 -13.80 23.50
N ASP A 190 -4.85 -14.86 22.69
CA ASP A 190 -4.08 -16.09 22.92
C ASP A 190 -2.97 -16.32 21.87
N GLU A 191 -2.65 -15.28 21.08
CA GLU A 191 -1.72 -15.38 19.95
C GLU A 191 -0.43 -14.61 20.23
N ALA A 192 0.35 -15.12 21.18
CA ALA A 192 1.70 -14.65 21.42
C ALA A 192 2.60 -14.99 20.24
N SER A 193 3.27 -13.98 19.68
CA SER A 193 4.23 -14.20 18.61
C SER A 193 5.46 -14.92 19.12
N THR A 194 5.88 -15.95 18.40
CA THR A 194 7.16 -16.63 18.61
C THR A 194 8.32 -15.89 17.94
N LYS A 195 8.02 -14.88 17.11
CA LYS A 195 9.01 -14.10 16.37
C LYS A 195 9.65 -13.04 17.25
N LYS A 196 10.85 -12.61 16.86
CA LYS A 196 11.54 -11.45 17.44
C LYS A 196 11.37 -10.25 16.54
N TYR A 197 11.36 -9.06 17.12
CA TYR A 197 11.03 -7.84 16.39
C TYR A 197 12.01 -6.71 16.70
N ASP A 198 12.21 -5.85 15.71
CA ASP A 198 12.87 -4.58 15.84
C ASP A 198 11.82 -3.46 15.71
N GLN A 199 11.93 -2.45 16.57
CA GLN A 199 11.18 -1.21 16.49
C GLN A 199 11.96 -0.25 15.60
N ILE A 200 11.45 0.07 14.42
CA ILE A 200 12.14 0.93 13.45
C ILE A 200 11.41 2.27 13.36
N LEU A 201 12.14 3.38 13.52
CA LEU A 201 11.56 4.73 13.38
C LEU A 201 10.93 4.93 12.00
N CYS A 202 9.83 5.70 11.95
CA CYS A 202 9.01 5.92 10.75
C CYS A 202 9.82 6.16 9.47
N SER A 203 10.68 7.19 9.45
CA SER A 203 11.49 7.47 8.25
C SER A 203 12.46 6.37 7.85
N ALA A 204 13.03 5.64 8.82
CA ALA A 204 13.92 4.52 8.53
C ALA A 204 13.16 3.32 7.96
N TYR A 205 11.95 3.05 8.47
CA TYR A 205 11.05 2.03 7.95
C TYR A 205 10.72 2.27 6.47
N TRP A 206 10.24 3.48 6.14
CA TRP A 206 9.87 3.85 4.78
C TRP A 206 11.06 3.84 3.82
N SER A 207 12.21 4.38 4.26
CA SER A 207 13.45 4.37 3.47
C SER A 207 13.92 2.95 3.16
N ARG A 208 13.85 2.03 4.14
CA ARG A 208 14.21 0.61 3.95
C ARG A 208 13.35 -0.06 2.89
N MET A 209 12.05 0.26 2.86
CA MET A 209 11.14 -0.28 1.84
C MET A 209 11.25 0.44 0.49
N ARG A 210 12.06 1.51 0.39
CA ARG A 210 12.12 2.42 -0.77
C ARG A 210 10.76 3.04 -1.11
N TRP A 211 9.98 3.38 -0.09
CA TRP A 211 8.70 4.08 -0.23
C TRP A 211 8.78 5.45 0.43
N SER A 212 8.09 6.44 -0.13
CA SER A 212 7.86 7.71 0.56
C SER A 212 6.86 7.52 1.72
N PRO A 213 7.12 8.12 2.90
CA PRO A 213 6.19 8.11 4.02
C PRO A 213 4.80 8.63 3.65
N PRO A 214 3.73 8.22 4.35
CA PRO A 214 2.35 8.59 4.04
C PRO A 214 1.97 9.99 4.53
N VAL A 215 2.95 10.88 4.71
CA VAL A 215 2.79 12.19 5.34
C VAL A 215 3.60 13.23 4.58
N THR A 216 3.26 14.51 4.77
CA THR A 216 4.02 15.61 4.16
C THR A 216 5.43 15.69 4.73
N ASP A 217 6.34 16.39 4.05
CA ASP A 217 7.69 16.60 4.59
C ASP A 217 7.70 17.40 5.90
N VAL A 218 6.71 18.28 6.12
CA VAL A 218 6.54 19.02 7.38
C VAL A 218 6.15 18.06 8.50
N ASP A 219 5.11 17.26 8.28
CA ASP A 219 4.68 16.24 9.24
C ASP A 219 5.79 15.23 9.53
N ARG A 220 6.54 14.81 8.51
CA ARG A 220 7.66 13.87 8.61
C ARG A 220 8.76 14.41 9.50
N LYS A 221 9.20 15.66 9.27
CA LYS A 221 10.22 16.30 10.11
C LYS A 221 9.79 16.40 11.57
N TRP A 222 8.50 16.67 11.81
CA TRP A 222 7.95 16.69 13.16
C TRP A 222 7.93 15.29 13.78
N ILE A 223 7.42 14.28 13.06
CA ILE A 223 7.39 12.87 13.49
C ILE A 223 8.79 12.35 13.83
N ASP A 224 9.79 12.69 13.02
CA ASP A 224 11.17 12.24 13.20
C ASP A 224 11.92 12.99 14.31
N SER A 225 11.37 14.08 14.84
CA SER A 225 12.02 14.82 15.92
C SER A 225 11.96 14.04 17.24
N CYS A 226 13.09 13.93 17.94
CA CYS A 226 13.16 13.36 19.29
C CYS A 226 12.30 14.16 20.25
N ASN A 227 11.63 13.49 21.19
CA ASN A 227 10.79 14.17 22.18
C ASN A 227 11.54 15.24 22.96
#